data_AF-A0A3N2FX67-F1
#
_entry.id   AF-A0A3N2FX67-F1
#
_cell.length_a   1.000
_cell.length_b   1.000
_cell.length_c   1.000
_cell.angle_alpha   90.00
_cell.angle_beta   90.00
_cell.angle_gamma   90.00
#
_symmetry.space_group_name_H-M   'P 1'
#
loop_
_entity.id
_entity.type
_entity.pdbx_description
1 polymer ?
#
loop_
_entity_poly.entity_id
_entity_poly.type
_entity_poly.pdbx_seq_one_letter_code
_entity_poly.pdbx_strand_id
1 'polypeptide(L)'
;MTVTPKPLDLDAIEERTETIASGPWGVDEVPETGECRIIYTGDADEEPASIYAITAGGSTPAEAEFIAHAREDIPALIAEVRRLREENVSTVAEIEELPMGSVVVDVQGDPWQRLGHGWQIAGDSKTAPAEFLSKLAPLRVVARPEEDDA
;
A
#
# COMPACT_ATOMS: atom_id res chain seq x y z
N MET A 1 10.58 -12.86 -21.52
CA MET A 1 10.46 -13.65 -20.29
C MET A 1 9.65 -12.80 -19.32
N THR A 2 8.38 -13.13 -19.10
CA THR A 2 7.54 -12.44 -18.12
C THR A 2 7.82 -13.07 -16.77
N VAL A 3 8.60 -12.39 -15.93
CA VAL A 3 8.69 -12.74 -14.51
C VAL A 3 7.32 -12.39 -13.93
N THR A 4 6.48 -13.38 -13.66
CA THR A 4 5.28 -13.15 -12.86
C THR A 4 5.79 -12.79 -11.47
N PRO A 5 5.66 -11.53 -11.01
CA PRO A 5 6.16 -11.17 -9.70
C PRO A 5 5.41 -12.00 -8.66
N LYS A 6 6.16 -12.60 -7.73
CA LYS A 6 5.58 -13.22 -6.53
C LYS A 6 4.65 -12.18 -5.88
N PRO A 7 3.46 -12.57 -5.39
CA PRO A 7 2.59 -11.64 -4.66
C PRO A 7 3.39 -10.96 -3.55
N LEU A 8 3.28 -9.62 -3.50
CA LEU A 8 3.99 -8.80 -2.54
C LEU A 8 3.46 -9.09 -1.14
N ASP A 9 4.34 -9.59 -0.29
CA ASP A 9 4.10 -9.89 1.12
C ASP A 9 4.33 -8.62 1.94
N LEU A 10 3.24 -7.91 2.25
CA LEU A 10 3.30 -6.61 2.93
C LEU A 10 3.69 -6.77 4.40
N ASP A 11 3.23 -7.82 5.07
CA ASP A 11 3.52 -8.07 6.48
C ASP A 11 5.01 -8.35 6.67
N ALA A 12 5.62 -9.14 5.78
CA ALA A 12 7.07 -9.35 5.80
C ALA A 12 7.89 -8.08 5.49
N ILE A 13 7.35 -7.11 4.73
CA ILE A 13 8.03 -5.81 4.50
C ILE A 13 7.87 -4.91 5.72
N GLU A 14 6.67 -4.87 6.32
CA GLU A 14 6.40 -4.10 7.53
C GLU A 14 7.27 -4.59 8.68
N GLU A 15 7.34 -5.90 8.93
CA GLU A 15 8.20 -6.50 9.96
C GLU A 15 9.67 -6.09 9.77
N ARG A 16 10.20 -6.15 8.54
CA ARG A 16 11.57 -5.68 8.26
C ARG A 16 11.74 -4.19 8.59
N THR A 17 10.73 -3.38 8.35
CA THR A 17 10.74 -1.93 8.67
C THR A 17 10.62 -1.66 10.17
N GLU A 18 9.99 -2.56 10.93
CA GLU A 18 9.87 -2.46 12.39
C GLU A 18 11.13 -2.95 13.13
N THR A 19 11.92 -3.84 12.51
CA THR A 19 13.19 -4.34 13.12
C THR A 19 14.35 -3.34 13.11
N ILE A 20 14.19 -2.22 12.39
CA ILE A 20 15.20 -1.16 12.29
C ILE A 20 14.82 0.03 13.18
N ALA A 21 15.79 0.92 13.42
CA ALA A 21 15.57 2.09 14.26
C ALA A 21 14.40 2.96 13.78
N SER A 22 13.66 3.52 14.76
CA SER A 22 12.58 4.46 14.51
C SER A 22 13.07 5.68 13.73
N GLY A 23 12.21 6.17 12.81
CA GLY A 23 12.43 7.41 12.08
C GLY A 23 12.00 8.64 12.90
N PRO A 24 12.26 9.85 12.39
CA PRO A 24 12.89 10.14 11.09
C PRO A 24 14.41 9.92 11.11
N TRP A 25 14.96 9.57 9.94
CA TRP A 25 16.42 9.51 9.74
C TRP A 25 16.87 10.81 9.08
N GLY A 26 18.04 11.32 9.47
CA GLY A 26 18.68 12.49 8.88
C GLY A 26 19.92 12.12 8.07
N VAL A 27 20.47 13.11 7.39
CA VAL A 27 21.76 13.01 6.68
C VAL A 27 22.70 14.07 7.24
N ASP A 28 23.96 13.68 7.46
CA ASP A 28 25.03 14.60 7.86
C ASP A 28 26.25 14.40 6.96
N GLU A 29 27.03 15.45 6.76
CA GLU A 29 28.26 15.43 5.96
C GLU A 29 29.47 15.53 6.89
N VAL A 30 30.47 14.67 6.65
CA VAL A 30 31.71 14.66 7.42
C VAL A 30 32.62 15.78 6.96
N PRO A 31 32.90 16.81 7.78
CA PRO A 31 33.66 17.98 7.33
C PRO A 31 35.06 17.65 6.80
N GLU A 32 35.71 16.61 7.34
CA GLU A 32 37.08 16.24 6.97
C GLU A 32 37.18 15.46 5.66
N THR A 33 36.10 14.80 5.23
CA THR A 33 36.13 13.84 4.11
C THR A 33 35.10 14.14 3.01
N GLY A 34 34.07 14.93 3.31
CA GLY A 34 32.92 15.18 2.44
C GLY A 34 31.99 13.97 2.30
N GLU A 35 32.17 12.92 3.10
CA GLU A 35 31.32 11.72 3.05
C GLU A 35 29.98 11.98 3.72
N CYS A 36 28.89 11.47 3.12
CA CYS A 36 27.57 11.53 3.73
C CYS A 36 27.31 10.33 4.64
N ARG A 37 26.64 10.58 5.76
CA ARG A 37 26.25 9.60 6.78
C ARG A 37 24.75 9.69 7.03
N ILE A 38 24.12 8.55 7.26
CA ILE A 38 22.73 8.51 7.72
C ILE A 38 22.76 8.51 9.25
N ILE A 39 22.01 9.43 9.85
CA ILE A 39 21.88 9.59 11.30
C ILE A 39 20.46 9.24 11.72
N TYR A 40 20.29 8.60 12.87
CA TYR A 40 18.99 8.46 13.50
C TYR A 40 19.12 8.63 15.00
N THR A 41 18.08 9.18 15.62
CA THR A 41 18.02 9.36 17.07
C THR A 41 17.24 8.21 17.69
N GLY A 42 17.86 7.44 18.59
CA GLY A 42 17.13 6.58 19.52
C GLY A 42 16.22 7.41 20.43
N ASP A 43 15.16 6.79 20.96
CA ASP A 43 14.15 7.44 21.81
C ASP A 43 14.77 8.34 22.90
N ALA A 44 14.15 9.51 23.08
CA ALA A 44 14.68 10.69 23.75
C ALA A 44 14.83 10.61 25.29
N ASP A 45 14.79 9.41 25.87
CA ASP A 45 14.85 9.23 27.34
C ASP A 45 16.26 8.91 27.87
N GLU A 46 17.26 8.73 27.00
CA GLU A 46 18.66 8.55 27.38
C GLU A 46 19.57 9.60 26.73
N GLU A 47 20.01 10.57 27.54
CA GLU A 47 21.08 11.51 27.18
C GLU A 47 22.46 10.80 27.24
N PRO A 48 23.35 11.02 26.26
CA PRO A 48 23.13 11.74 25.01
C PRO A 48 22.51 10.82 23.95
N ALA A 49 21.53 11.36 23.22
CA ALA A 49 20.86 10.72 22.09
C ALA A 49 21.85 9.92 21.26
N SER A 50 21.70 8.60 21.25
CA SER A 50 22.62 7.72 20.55
C SER A 50 22.46 7.93 19.05
N ILE A 51 23.24 8.84 18.47
CA ILE A 51 23.39 9.03 17.04
C ILE A 51 24.18 7.84 16.52
N TYR A 52 23.50 6.84 15.98
CA TYR A 52 24.16 5.74 15.28
C TYR A 52 24.31 6.13 13.81
N ALA A 53 25.52 6.51 13.42
CA ALA A 53 25.83 6.84 12.04
C ALA A 53 26.11 5.56 11.24
N ILE A 54 25.33 5.29 10.19
CA ILE A 54 25.72 4.31 9.18
C ILE A 54 26.59 5.06 8.16
N THR A 55 27.90 4.81 8.18
CA THR A 55 28.83 5.33 7.17
C THR A 55 28.72 4.46 5.91
N ALA A 56 27.91 4.91 4.95
CA ALA A 56 27.94 4.35 3.61
C ALA A 56 29.08 5.06 2.84
N GLY A 57 30.32 4.67 3.11
CA GLY A 57 31.50 5.25 2.46
C GLY A 57 31.34 5.24 0.94
N GLY A 58 31.50 6.40 0.31
CA GLY A 58 31.34 6.58 -1.13
C GLY A 58 29.91 6.88 -1.62
N SER A 59 28.94 7.11 -0.71
CA SER A 59 27.59 7.54 -1.10
C SER A 59 27.55 9.05 -1.34
N THR A 60 26.88 9.45 -2.40
CA THR A 60 26.53 10.84 -2.68
C THR A 60 25.48 11.37 -1.70
N PRO A 61 25.36 12.69 -1.51
CA PRO A 61 24.29 13.28 -0.70
C PRO A 61 22.89 12.80 -1.10
N ALA A 62 22.63 12.69 -2.41
CA ALA A 62 21.35 12.23 -2.93
C ALA A 62 21.03 10.77 -2.58
N GLU A 63 22.04 9.89 -2.55
CA GLU A 63 21.85 8.49 -2.12
C GLU A 63 21.56 8.40 -0.62
N ALA A 64 22.26 9.20 0.19
CA ALA A 64 22.01 9.25 1.63
C ALA A 64 20.61 9.80 1.95
N GLU A 65 20.18 10.87 1.27
CA GLU A 65 18.84 11.44 1.39
C GLU A 65 17.75 10.43 0.98
N PHE A 66 17.94 9.72 -0.14
CA PHE A 66 17.00 8.68 -0.58
C PHE A 66 16.84 7.57 0.47
N ILE A 67 17.94 7.08 1.05
CA ILE A 67 17.88 6.02 2.07
C ILE A 67 17.26 6.55 3.37
N ALA A 68 17.57 7.80 3.77
CA ALA A 68 16.97 8.41 4.96
C ALA A 68 15.43 8.50 4.83
N HIS A 69 14.94 8.97 3.69
CA HIS A 69 13.49 9.06 3.43
C HIS A 69 12.79 7.72 3.31
N ALA A 70 13.49 6.65 2.93
CA ALA A 70 12.90 5.30 2.85
C ALA A 70 12.26 4.86 4.17
N ARG A 71 12.75 5.35 5.33
CA ARG A 71 12.17 5.04 6.64
C ARG A 71 10.75 5.58 6.83
N GLU A 72 10.39 6.65 6.12
CA GLU A 72 9.06 7.28 6.15
C GLU A 72 8.23 6.82 4.93
N ASP A 73 8.83 6.78 3.76
CA ASP A 73 8.16 6.46 2.50
C ASP A 73 7.67 5.00 2.47
N ILE A 74 8.47 4.04 2.97
CA ILE A 74 8.09 2.62 2.93
C ILE A 74 6.82 2.35 3.77
N PRO A 75 6.74 2.78 5.06
CA PRO A 75 5.49 2.66 5.82
C PRO A 75 4.29 3.33 5.13
N ALA A 76 4.47 4.54 4.59
CA ALA A 76 3.39 5.25 3.88
C ALA A 76 2.91 4.47 2.65
N LEU A 77 3.84 3.90 1.88
CA LEU A 77 3.52 3.06 0.73
C LEU A 77 2.83 1.74 1.14
N ILE A 78 3.24 1.10 2.23
CA ILE A 78 2.56 -0.10 2.75
C ILE A 78 1.12 0.23 3.13
N ALA A 79 0.91 1.32 3.88
CA ALA A 79 -0.41 1.77 4.28
C ALA A 79 -1.30 2.05 3.05
N GLU A 80 -0.76 2.71 2.03
CA GLU A 80 -1.49 3.00 0.80
C GLU A 80 -1.81 1.73 0.00
N VAL A 81 -0.87 0.78 -0.11
CA VAL A 81 -1.15 -0.49 -0.79
C VAL A 81 -2.20 -1.30 -0.03
N ARG A 82 -2.18 -1.31 1.31
CA ARG A 82 -3.24 -1.95 2.13
C ARG A 82 -4.60 -1.31 1.86
N ARG A 83 -4.69 0.02 1.91
CA ARG A 83 -5.92 0.77 1.58
C ARG A 83 -6.43 0.42 0.18
N LEU A 84 -5.55 0.42 -0.82
CA LEU A 84 -5.90 0.06 -2.20
C LEU A 84 -6.34 -1.40 -2.33
N ARG A 85 -5.78 -2.33 -1.55
CA ARG A 85 -6.22 -3.73 -1.55
C ARG A 85 -7.57 -3.92 -0.86
N GLU A 86 -7.88 -3.15 0.17
CA GLU A 86 -9.20 -3.17 0.83
C GLU A 86 -10.31 -2.59 -0.07
N GLU A 87 -9.98 -1.57 -0.85
CA GLU A 87 -10.90 -0.92 -1.79
C GLU A 87 -11.13 -1.73 -3.08
N ASN A 88 -10.26 -2.69 -3.40
CA ASN A 88 -10.36 -3.49 -4.62
C ASN A 88 -10.80 -4.92 -4.31
N VAL A 89 -11.69 -5.45 -5.16
CA VAL A 89 -12.00 -6.89 -5.22
C VAL A 89 -11.52 -7.43 -6.56
N SER A 90 -11.02 -8.67 -6.57
CA SER A 90 -10.39 -9.22 -7.76
C SER A 90 -10.80 -10.66 -8.07
N THR A 91 -11.21 -11.42 -7.05
CA THR A 91 -11.62 -12.80 -7.20
C THR A 91 -13.13 -12.94 -7.26
N VAL A 92 -13.61 -14.04 -7.88
CA VAL A 92 -15.04 -14.36 -7.93
C VAL A 92 -15.62 -14.43 -6.52
N ALA A 93 -14.92 -15.07 -5.58
CA ALA A 93 -15.37 -15.19 -4.20
C ALA A 93 -15.53 -13.82 -3.52
N GLU A 94 -14.54 -12.93 -3.61
CA GLU A 94 -14.64 -11.57 -3.07
C GLU A 94 -15.80 -10.78 -3.67
N ILE A 95 -16.05 -10.94 -4.97
CA ILE A 95 -17.15 -10.29 -5.67
C ILE A 95 -18.51 -10.86 -5.21
N GLU A 96 -18.61 -12.18 -4.98
CA GLU A 96 -19.85 -12.81 -4.53
C GLU A 96 -20.23 -12.45 -3.09
N GLU A 97 -19.24 -12.27 -2.22
CA GLU A 97 -19.41 -11.85 -0.82
C GLU A 97 -19.85 -10.38 -0.68
N LEU A 98 -19.81 -9.58 -1.76
CA LEU A 98 -20.30 -8.21 -1.69
C LEU A 98 -21.83 -8.18 -1.47
N PRO A 99 -22.32 -7.41 -0.48
CA PRO A 99 -23.72 -7.37 -0.14
C PRO A 99 -24.58 -6.81 -1.28
N MET A 100 -25.85 -7.17 -1.28
CA MET A 100 -26.81 -6.65 -2.24
C MET A 100 -26.92 -5.13 -2.11
N GLY A 101 -26.84 -4.40 -3.22
CA GLY A 101 -26.80 -2.94 -3.24
C GLY A 101 -25.39 -2.36 -3.35
N SER A 102 -24.34 -3.17 -3.18
CA SER A 102 -22.96 -2.73 -3.43
C SER A 102 -22.78 -2.23 -4.86
N VAL A 103 -21.95 -1.20 -5.01
CA VAL A 103 -21.54 -0.67 -6.31
C VAL A 103 -20.04 -0.78 -6.44
N VAL A 104 -19.59 -1.36 -7.55
CA VAL A 104 -18.18 -1.45 -7.93
C VAL A 104 -17.96 -0.78 -9.27
N VAL A 105 -16.74 -0.33 -9.54
CA VAL A 105 -16.35 0.28 -10.81
C VAL A 105 -15.19 -0.52 -11.39
N ASP A 106 -15.29 -0.89 -12.67
CA ASP A 106 -14.21 -1.59 -13.35
C ASP A 106 -13.10 -0.65 -13.84
N VAL A 107 -12.06 -1.22 -14.45
CA VAL A 107 -10.92 -0.47 -14.97
C VAL A 107 -11.26 0.49 -16.12
N GLN A 108 -12.42 0.32 -16.76
CA GLN A 108 -12.92 1.20 -17.82
C GLN A 108 -13.75 2.37 -17.25
N GLY A 109 -14.09 2.31 -15.96
CA GLY A 109 -14.91 3.30 -15.28
C GLY A 109 -16.40 2.96 -15.30
N ASP A 110 -16.79 1.76 -15.76
CA ASP A 110 -18.19 1.37 -15.82
C ASP A 110 -18.70 0.95 -14.43
N PRO A 111 -19.81 1.52 -13.94
CA PRO A 111 -20.36 1.22 -12.64
C PRO A 111 -21.28 -0.01 -12.69
N TRP A 112 -20.99 -0.99 -11.83
CA TRP A 112 -21.72 -2.23 -11.66
C TRP A 112 -22.40 -2.27 -10.30
N GLN A 113 -23.70 -2.53 -10.28
CA GLN A 113 -24.48 -2.67 -9.04
C GLN A 113 -24.84 -4.13 -8.78
N ARG A 114 -24.68 -4.57 -7.52
CA ARG A 114 -25.11 -5.88 -7.06
C ARG A 114 -26.62 -5.87 -6.81
N LEU A 115 -27.34 -6.73 -7.52
CA LEU A 115 -28.78 -6.95 -7.36
C LEU A 115 -29.05 -8.43 -7.01
N GLY A 116 -30.27 -8.72 -6.55
CA GLY A 116 -30.65 -10.09 -6.15
C GLY A 116 -30.53 -11.16 -7.24
N HIS A 117 -30.42 -10.75 -8.52
CA HIS A 117 -30.34 -11.64 -9.68
C HIS A 117 -29.01 -11.55 -10.46
N GLY A 118 -28.00 -10.86 -9.91
CA GLY A 118 -26.68 -10.75 -10.54
C GLY A 118 -26.05 -9.37 -10.35
N TRP A 119 -25.08 -9.07 -11.21
CA TRP A 119 -24.47 -7.75 -11.35
C TRP A 119 -25.01 -7.06 -12.59
N GLN A 120 -25.26 -5.76 -12.52
CA GLN A 120 -25.83 -5.00 -13.62
C GLN A 120 -25.09 -3.66 -13.79
N ILE A 121 -24.77 -3.29 -15.02
CA ILE A 121 -24.24 -1.94 -15.32
C ILE A 121 -25.35 -0.92 -15.14
N ALA A 122 -25.06 0.22 -14.50
CA ALA A 122 -26.05 1.29 -14.35
C ALA A 122 -26.58 1.74 -15.73
N GLY A 123 -27.89 1.61 -15.94
CA GLY A 123 -28.56 1.98 -17.19
C GLY A 123 -28.60 0.89 -18.26
N ASP A 124 -27.99 -0.29 -18.05
CA ASP A 124 -28.21 -1.47 -18.88
C ASP A 124 -29.29 -2.36 -18.24
N SER A 125 -30.01 -3.14 -19.06
CA SER A 125 -30.98 -4.16 -18.63
C SER A 125 -30.37 -5.56 -18.46
N LYS A 126 -29.14 -5.74 -18.94
CA LYS A 126 -28.44 -7.04 -18.90
C LYS A 126 -27.75 -7.24 -17.56
N THR A 127 -27.81 -8.48 -17.09
CA THR A 127 -27.07 -8.91 -15.89
C THR A 127 -25.91 -9.82 -16.24
N ALA A 128 -24.90 -9.79 -15.37
CA ALA A 128 -23.69 -10.58 -15.45
C ALA A 128 -23.46 -11.37 -14.15
N PRO A 129 -22.89 -12.59 -14.24
CA PRO A 129 -22.44 -13.32 -13.07
C PRO A 129 -21.13 -12.73 -12.51
N ALA A 130 -20.81 -13.04 -11.25
CA ALA A 130 -19.54 -12.62 -10.64
C ALA A 130 -18.30 -13.12 -11.41
N GLU A 131 -18.38 -14.29 -12.03
CA GLU A 131 -17.34 -14.84 -12.90
C GLU A 131 -17.04 -13.98 -14.14
N PHE A 132 -18.02 -13.20 -14.60
CA PHE A 132 -17.78 -12.22 -15.66
C PHE A 132 -17.03 -11.00 -15.10
N LEU A 133 -17.48 -10.49 -13.96
CA LEU A 133 -16.87 -9.33 -13.30
C LEU A 133 -15.42 -9.60 -12.87
N SER A 134 -15.07 -10.81 -12.44
CA SER A 134 -13.68 -11.15 -12.09
C SER A 134 -12.72 -11.04 -13.28
N LYS A 135 -13.22 -11.07 -14.52
CA LYS A 135 -12.42 -10.85 -15.74
C LYS A 135 -12.15 -9.36 -16.00
N LEU A 136 -12.89 -8.49 -15.34
CA LEU A 136 -12.74 -7.03 -15.36
C LEU A 136 -11.96 -6.50 -14.15
N ALA A 137 -11.51 -7.40 -13.27
CA ALA A 137 -10.74 -7.09 -12.08
C ALA A 137 -9.41 -6.36 -12.39
N PRO A 138 -8.88 -5.57 -11.44
CA PRO A 138 -9.45 -5.26 -10.12
C PRO A 138 -10.66 -4.33 -10.23
N LEU A 139 -11.70 -4.60 -9.45
CA LEU A 139 -12.89 -3.76 -9.36
C LEU A 139 -12.80 -2.94 -8.09
N ARG A 140 -12.98 -1.62 -8.20
CA ARG A 140 -12.98 -0.73 -7.05
C ARG A 140 -14.36 -0.68 -6.43
N VAL A 141 -14.50 -1.01 -5.16
CA VAL A 141 -15.74 -0.86 -4.40
C VAL A 141 -15.95 0.62 -4.10
N VAL A 142 -17.02 1.21 -4.63
CA VAL A 142 -17.34 2.63 -4.46
C VAL A 142 -18.49 2.88 -3.49
N ALA A 143 -19.34 1.87 -3.28
CA ALA A 143 -20.37 1.90 -2.26
C ALA A 143 -20.62 0.50 -1.70
N ARG A 144 -20.76 0.43 -0.37
CA ARG A 144 -21.38 -0.71 0.33
C ARG A 144 -22.68 -0.18 0.96
N PRO A 145 -23.79 -0.92 0.89
CA PRO A 145 -24.97 -0.57 1.67
C PRO A 145 -24.57 -0.52 3.15
N GLU A 146 -25.06 0.48 3.88
CA GLU A 146 -24.96 0.47 5.34
C GLU A 146 -25.68 -0.80 5.81
N GLU A 147 -25.03 -1.62 6.64
CA GLU A 147 -25.74 -2.66 7.36
C GLU A 147 -26.80 -1.93 8.19
N ASP A 148 -28.07 -2.02 7.82
CA ASP A 148 -29.16 -1.57 8.67
C ASP A 148 -28.97 -2.27 10.02
N ASP A 149 -28.58 -1.50 11.04
CA ASP A 149 -28.60 -1.91 12.45
C ASP A 149 -30.01 -2.41 12.78
N ALA A 150 -30.24 -3.72 12.63
CA ALA A 150 -31.49 -4.41 12.89
C ALA A 150 -31.49 -5.07 14.28
#